data_AF-A0A7C1E5P1-F1
#
_entry.id   AF-A0A7C1E5P1-F1
#
_cell.length_a   1.000
_cell.length_b   1.000
_cell.length_c   1.000
_cell.angle_alpha   90.00
_cell.angle_beta   90.00
_cell.angle_gamma   90.00
#
_symmetry.space_group_name_H-M   'P 1'
#
loop_
_entity.id
_entity.type
_entity.pdbx_description
1 polymer ?
#
loop_
_entity_poly.entity_id
_entity_poly.type
_entity_poly.pdbx_seq_one_letter_code
_entity_poly.pdbx_strand_id
1 'polypeptide(L)'
;KTLIAMMKDEGKEESGHLNILNSVVDNLEGLHGEILRQGIDNGYGDIFRKAKPNLDMLRMKSGGRDEGDIQVAMNGLYGLLILKLKKTRITAETSRAFDTIRELVAELTLRYMEQTELK
;
A
#
# COMPACT_ATOMS: atom_id res chain seq x y z
N LYS A 1 20.93 -15.87 0.80
CA LYS A 1 21.04 -15.20 2.12
C LYS A 1 19.78 -15.51 2.91
N THR A 2 19.85 -15.72 4.23
CA THR A 2 18.64 -15.88 5.07
C THR A 2 18.07 -14.50 5.41
N LEU A 3 16.76 -14.43 5.68
CA LEU A 3 16.08 -13.17 6.04
C LEU A 3 16.73 -12.51 7.27
N ILE A 4 17.08 -13.31 8.28
CA ILE A 4 17.74 -12.85 9.51
C ILE A 4 19.09 -12.19 9.21
N ALA A 5 19.87 -12.75 8.27
CA ALA A 5 21.16 -12.15 7.89
C ALA A 5 20.96 -10.77 7.24
N MET A 6 19.94 -10.61 6.40
CA MET A 6 19.63 -9.30 5.79
C MET A 6 19.17 -8.28 6.85
N MET A 7 18.37 -8.70 7.82
CA MET A 7 17.94 -7.82 8.91
C MET A 7 19.13 -7.33 9.76
N LYS A 8 20.12 -8.19 9.99
CA LYS A 8 21.37 -7.84 10.68
C LYS A 8 22.23 -6.89 9.85
N ASP A 9 22.49 -7.24 8.59
CA ASP A 9 23.31 -6.43 7.68
C ASP A 9 22.73 -5.01 7.51
N GLU A 10 21.40 -4.88 7.50
CA GLU A 10 20.70 -3.61 7.30
C GLU A 10 20.33 -2.88 8.62
N GLY A 11 20.63 -3.48 9.78
CA GLY A 11 20.28 -2.90 11.09
C GLY A 11 18.77 -2.77 11.34
N LYS A 12 17.96 -3.68 10.79
CA LYS A 12 16.49 -3.70 10.85
C LYS A 12 15.94 -4.80 11.76
N GLU A 13 16.71 -5.19 12.78
CA GLU A 13 16.32 -6.26 13.71
C GLU A 13 15.14 -5.87 14.60
N GLU A 14 15.05 -4.60 14.99
CA GLU A 14 14.02 -4.10 15.93
C GLU A 14 12.90 -3.32 15.24
N SER A 15 13.21 -2.60 14.15
CA SER A 15 12.23 -1.74 13.49
C SER A 15 12.54 -1.47 12.01
N GLY A 16 11.50 -1.09 11.27
CA GLY A 16 11.57 -0.77 9.84
C GLY A 16 11.41 -1.98 8.94
N HIS A 17 11.34 -1.71 7.63
CA HIS A 17 11.31 -2.74 6.59
C HIS A 17 12.69 -2.88 5.95
N LEU A 18 13.01 -4.09 5.49
CA LEU A 18 14.20 -4.34 4.69
C LEU A 18 14.18 -3.46 3.43
N ASN A 19 15.36 -3.05 2.99
CA ASN A 19 15.52 -2.14 1.85
C ASN A 19 14.88 -2.70 0.58
N ILE A 20 14.92 -4.02 0.38
CA ILE A 20 14.22 -4.67 -0.74
C ILE A 20 12.72 -4.38 -0.75
N LEU A 21 12.07 -4.33 0.42
CA LEU A 21 10.65 -4.04 0.53
C LEU A 21 10.37 -2.56 0.27
N ASN A 22 11.21 -1.66 0.79
CA ASN A 22 11.09 -0.23 0.53
C ASN A 22 11.21 0.05 -0.97
N SER A 23 12.21 -0.54 -1.64
CA SER A 23 12.39 -0.39 -3.08
C SER A 23 11.19 -0.89 -3.89
N VAL A 24 10.53 -1.98 -3.47
CA VAL A 24 9.30 -2.45 -4.12
C VAL A 24 8.16 -1.44 -3.94
N VAL A 25 7.97 -0.91 -2.74
CA VAL A 25 6.93 0.10 -2.48
C VAL A 25 7.22 1.40 -3.25
N ASP A 26 8.47 1.86 -3.28
CA ASP A 26 8.87 3.06 -4.02
C ASP A 26 8.60 2.92 -5.52
N ASN A 27 8.85 1.73 -6.10
CA ASN A 27 8.52 1.45 -7.50
C ASN A 27 7.00 1.49 -7.75
N LEU A 28 6.20 0.93 -6.83
CA LEU A 28 4.74 0.96 -6.93
C LEU A 28 4.20 2.39 -6.79
N GLU A 29 4.78 3.20 -5.90
CA GLU A 29 4.43 4.62 -5.75
C GLU A 29 4.80 5.43 -7.01
N GLY A 30 5.97 5.14 -7.59
CA GLY A 30 6.39 5.71 -8.87
C GLY A 30 5.40 5.39 -9.99
N LEU A 31 5.03 4.12 -10.13
CA LEU A 31 4.03 3.65 -11.09
C LEU A 31 2.67 4.30 -10.86
N HIS A 32 2.21 4.34 -9.60
CA HIS A 32 0.99 5.02 -9.21
C HIS A 32 0.97 6.47 -9.71
N GLY A 33 2.05 7.21 -9.45
CA GLY A 33 2.21 8.59 -9.92
C GLY A 33 2.25 8.71 -11.45
N GLU A 34 2.92 7.79 -12.15
CA GLU A 34 2.97 7.77 -13.61
C GLU A 34 1.58 7.57 -14.24
N ILE A 35 0.81 6.59 -13.74
CA ILE A 35 -0.55 6.32 -14.23
C ILE A 35 -1.43 7.57 -14.04
N LEU A 36 -1.36 8.21 -12.88
CA LEU A 36 -2.15 9.42 -12.60
C LEU A 36 -1.74 10.60 -13.50
N ARG A 37 -0.45 10.77 -13.80
CA ARG A 37 0.04 11.85 -14.67
C ARG A 37 -0.30 11.65 -16.14
N GLN A 38 -0.30 10.40 -16.62
CA GLN A 38 -0.58 10.11 -18.03
C GLN A 38 -2.01 10.51 -18.43
N GLY A 39 -2.95 10.56 -17.48
CA GLY A 39 -4.30 11.10 -17.70
C GLY A 39 -5.15 10.31 -18.70
N ILE A 40 -4.64 9.20 -19.24
CA ILE A 40 -5.40 8.25 -20.06
C ILE A 40 -6.24 7.45 -19.08
N ASP A 41 -7.50 7.86 -18.93
CA ASP A 41 -8.42 7.31 -17.94
C ASP A 41 -8.83 5.88 -18.28
N ASN A 42 -8.00 4.94 -17.86
CA ASN A 42 -8.28 3.51 -17.90
C ASN A 42 -9.04 3.05 -16.64
N GLY A 43 -9.79 3.94 -15.96
CA GLY A 43 -10.53 3.64 -14.72
C GLY A 43 -9.70 3.75 -13.43
N TYR A 44 -8.36 3.77 -13.50
CA TYR A 44 -7.48 3.88 -12.34
C TYR A 44 -7.72 5.15 -11.52
N GLY A 45 -7.89 6.29 -12.20
CA GLY A 45 -8.10 7.58 -11.55
C GLY A 45 -9.38 7.60 -10.71
N ASP A 46 -10.44 6.96 -11.20
CA ASP A 46 -11.71 6.84 -10.48
C ASP A 46 -11.59 5.90 -9.26
N ILE A 47 -10.89 4.77 -9.40
CA ILE A 47 -10.59 3.87 -8.27
C ILE A 47 -9.82 4.63 -7.19
N PHE A 48 -8.77 5.36 -7.58
CA PHE A 48 -7.99 6.16 -6.64
C PHE A 48 -8.82 7.27 -5.98
N ARG A 49 -9.66 7.98 -6.74
CA ARG A 49 -10.55 9.02 -6.20
C ARG A 49 -11.49 8.48 -5.13
N LYS A 50 -12.00 7.24 -5.28
CA LYS A 50 -12.82 6.57 -4.28
C LYS A 50 -12.02 6.16 -3.04
N ALA A 51 -10.77 5.72 -3.21
CA ALA A 51 -9.91 5.28 -2.12
C ALA A 51 -9.30 6.45 -1.32
N LYS A 52 -9.05 7.60 -1.97
CA LYS A 52 -8.30 8.72 -1.41
C LYS A 52 -8.81 9.23 -0.04
N PRO A 53 -10.13 9.44 0.18
CA PRO A 53 -10.62 9.86 1.50
C PRO A 53 -10.31 8.84 2.61
N ASN A 54 -10.33 7.54 2.30
CA ASN A 54 -10.02 6.49 3.26
C ASN A 54 -8.52 6.41 3.55
N LEU A 55 -7.68 6.64 2.54
CA LEU A 55 -6.22 6.75 2.71
C LEU A 55 -5.86 7.96 3.58
N ASP A 56 -6.45 9.13 3.33
CA ASP A 56 -6.19 10.32 4.12
C ASP A 56 -6.62 10.12 5.59
N MET A 57 -7.75 9.46 5.82
CA MET A 57 -8.17 9.10 7.17
C MET A 57 -7.19 8.14 7.86
N LEU A 58 -6.67 7.13 7.14
CA LEU A 58 -5.66 6.22 7.68
C LEU A 58 -4.35 6.93 8.00
N ARG A 59 -3.92 7.85 7.13
CA ARG A 59 -2.73 8.69 7.33
C ARG A 59 -2.85 9.51 8.61
N MET A 60 -3.99 10.17 8.82
CA MET A 60 -4.26 10.91 10.05
C MET A 60 -4.22 10.02 11.30
N LYS A 61 -4.82 8.82 11.22
CA LYS A 61 -4.80 7.85 12.34
C LYS A 61 -3.40 7.28 12.62
N SER A 62 -2.51 7.30 11.64
CA SER A 62 -1.14 6.77 11.74
C SER A 62 -0.11 7.83 12.18
N GLY A 63 -0.59 8.94 12.76
CA GLY A 63 0.26 10.02 13.27
C GLY A 63 0.61 11.09 12.23
N GLY A 64 -0.07 11.11 11.07
CA GLY A 64 0.06 12.20 10.09
C GLY A 64 1.43 12.27 9.40
N ARG A 65 2.15 11.15 9.32
CA ARG A 65 3.43 11.10 8.60
C ARG A 65 3.23 11.35 7.11
N ASP A 66 4.19 12.02 6.50
CA ASP A 66 4.21 12.29 5.06
C ASP A 66 4.70 11.06 4.28
N GLU A 67 3.90 9.99 4.32
CA GLU A 67 4.15 8.73 3.61
C GLU A 67 3.48 8.73 2.23
N GLY A 68 3.96 7.94 1.27
CA GLY A 68 3.27 7.76 -0.01
C GLY A 68 1.86 7.16 0.16
N ASP A 69 0.96 7.38 -0.80
CA ASP A 69 -0.41 6.84 -0.70
C ASP A 69 -0.41 5.30 -0.76
N ILE A 70 0.53 4.69 -1.47
CA ILE A 70 0.71 3.23 -1.52
C ILE A 70 1.30 2.72 -0.20
N GLN A 71 2.25 3.42 0.38
CA GLN A 71 2.78 3.07 1.70
C GLN A 71 1.67 3.09 2.77
N VAL A 72 0.80 4.12 2.76
CA VAL A 72 -0.35 4.21 3.66
C VAL A 72 -1.34 3.06 3.42
N ALA A 73 -1.62 2.72 2.17
CA ALA A 73 -2.47 1.58 1.83
C ALA A 73 -1.92 0.26 2.40
N MET A 74 -0.61 -0.01 2.21
CA MET A 74 0.05 -1.22 2.70
C MET A 74 0.05 -1.29 4.23
N ASN A 75 0.38 -0.20 4.90
CA ASN A 75 0.33 -0.08 6.36
C ASN A 75 -1.08 -0.34 6.89
N GLY A 76 -2.10 0.24 6.24
CA GLY A 76 -3.50 0.05 6.58
C GLY A 76 -3.96 -1.40 6.42
N LEU A 77 -3.66 -2.03 5.29
CA LEU A 77 -4.05 -3.43 5.02
C LEU A 77 -3.38 -4.40 5.99
N TYR A 78 -2.11 -4.17 6.33
CA TYR A 78 -1.42 -4.92 7.38
C TYR A 78 -2.07 -4.72 8.75
N GLY A 79 -2.38 -3.47 9.12
CA GLY A 79 -3.09 -3.16 10.36
C GLY A 79 -4.43 -3.88 10.45
N LEU A 80 -5.19 -3.92 9.36
CA LEU A 80 -6.45 -4.66 9.29
C LEU A 80 -6.25 -6.17 9.46
N LEU A 81 -5.21 -6.74 8.87
CA LEU A 81 -4.85 -8.15 9.07
C LEU A 81 -4.58 -8.44 10.55
N ILE A 82 -3.80 -7.58 11.22
CA ILE A 82 -3.52 -7.71 12.66
C ILE A 82 -4.82 -7.65 13.48
N LEU A 83 -5.74 -6.74 13.18
CA LEU A 83 -7.05 -6.67 13.85
C LEU A 83 -7.86 -7.94 13.66
N LYS A 84 -7.87 -8.51 12.45
CA LYS A 84 -8.52 -9.80 12.16
C LYS A 84 -7.92 -10.95 12.98
N LEU A 85 -6.59 -11.04 13.03
CA LEU A 85 -5.87 -12.07 13.80
C LEU A 85 -6.16 -11.95 15.31
N LYS A 86 -6.29 -10.72 15.81
CA LYS A 86 -6.72 -10.44 17.19
C LYS A 86 -8.22 -10.64 17.44
N LYS A 87 -8.99 -11.09 16.44
CA LYS A 87 -10.45 -11.25 16.47
C LYS A 87 -11.18 -9.97 16.91
N THR A 88 -10.61 -8.80 16.62
CA THR A 88 -11.25 -7.53 16.90
C THR A 88 -12.47 -7.35 15.98
N ARG A 89 -13.58 -6.85 16.54
CA ARG A 89 -14.79 -6.58 15.75
C ARG A 89 -14.51 -5.48 14.74
N ILE A 90 -14.66 -5.79 13.46
CA ILE A 90 -14.55 -4.82 12.36
C ILE A 90 -15.98 -4.41 11.97
N THR A 91 -16.24 -3.10 11.93
CA THR A 91 -17.55 -2.58 11.55
C THR A 91 -17.76 -2.68 10.03
N ALA A 92 -19.02 -2.70 9.60
CA ALA A 92 -19.35 -2.72 8.16
C ALA A 92 -18.85 -1.46 7.43
N GLU A 93 -18.80 -0.32 8.12
CA GLU A 93 -18.21 0.92 7.60
C GLU A 93 -16.70 0.77 7.39
N THR A 94 -15.98 0.24 8.38
CA THR A 94 -14.54 -0.01 8.27
C THR A 94 -14.24 -0.98 7.13
N SER A 95 -15.04 -2.05 7.00
CA SER A 95 -14.87 -3.00 5.89
C SER A 95 -15.01 -2.31 4.53
N ARG A 96 -16.08 -1.53 4.33
CA ARG A 96 -16.31 -0.79 3.08
C ARG A 96 -15.20 0.21 2.77
N ALA A 97 -14.69 0.92 3.78
CA ALA A 97 -13.55 1.81 3.60
C ALA A 97 -12.32 1.04 3.08
N PHE A 98 -12.01 -0.10 3.68
CA PHE A 98 -10.90 -0.94 3.25
C PHE A 98 -11.13 -1.64 1.91
N ASP A 99 -12.37 -1.86 1.47
CA ASP A 99 -12.66 -2.42 0.15
C ASP A 99 -12.18 -1.47 -0.96
N THR A 100 -12.35 -0.16 -0.81
CA THR A 100 -11.82 0.83 -1.76
C THR A 100 -10.29 0.80 -1.86
N ILE A 101 -9.62 0.58 -0.73
CA ILE A 101 -8.14 0.49 -0.67
C ILE A 101 -7.67 -0.81 -1.31
N ARG A 102 -8.38 -1.93 -1.10
CA ARG A 102 -8.09 -3.21 -1.75
C ARG A 102 -8.21 -3.11 -3.26
N GLU A 103 -9.26 -2.45 -3.75
CA GLU A 103 -9.50 -2.24 -5.18
C GLU A 103 -8.33 -1.46 -5.82
N LEU A 104 -7.88 -0.38 -5.16
CA LEU A 104 -6.71 0.39 -5.60
C LEU A 104 -5.44 -0.45 -5.70
N VAL A 105 -5.14 -1.22 -4.64
CA VAL A 105 -3.92 -2.05 -4.59
C VAL A 105 -3.98 -3.19 -5.61
N ALA A 106 -5.16 -3.80 -5.80
CA ALA A 106 -5.36 -4.86 -6.79
C ALA A 106 -5.11 -4.34 -8.21
N GLU A 107 -5.73 -3.22 -8.57
CA GLU A 107 -5.56 -2.59 -9.88
C GLU A 107 -4.10 -2.16 -10.12
N LEU A 108 -3.44 -1.58 -9.12
CA LEU A 108 -2.03 -1.20 -9.23
C LEU A 108 -1.12 -2.43 -9.42
N THR A 109 -1.44 -3.53 -8.73
CA THR A 109 -0.68 -4.78 -8.84
C THR A 109 -0.79 -5.38 -10.25
N LEU A 110 -1.99 -5.38 -10.83
CA LEU A 110 -2.21 -5.87 -12.21
C LEU A 110 -1.33 -5.08 -13.20
N ARG A 111 -1.35 -3.75 -13.12
CA ARG A 111 -0.54 -2.87 -13.98
C ARG A 111 0.96 -3.07 -13.78
N TYR A 112 1.39 -3.27 -12.54
CA TYR A 112 2.78 -3.56 -12.23
C TYR A 112 3.25 -4.88 -12.84
N MET A 113 2.41 -5.92 -12.78
CA MET A 113 2.71 -7.22 -13.39
C MET A 113 2.78 -7.10 -14.91
N GLU A 114 1.82 -6.42 -15.55
CA GLU A 114 1.84 -6.17 -17.00
C GLU A 114 3.13 -5.46 -17.44
N GLN A 115 3.58 -4.44 -16.72
CA GLN A 115 4.85 -3.77 -17.03
C GLN A 115 6.09 -4.65 -16.83
N THR A 116 6.03 -5.59 -15.88
CA THR A 116 7.16 -6.47 -15.56
C THR A 116 7.26 -7.63 -16.55
N GLU A 117 6.13 -8.16 -17.04
CA GLU A 117 6.11 -9.21 -18.07
C GLU A 117 6.47 -8.69 -19.48
N LEU A 118 6.37 -7.38 -19.71
CA LEU A 118 6.76 -6.72 -20.95
C LEU A 118 8.27 -6.36 -21.02
N LYS A 119 9.04 -6.64 -19.96
CA LYS A 119 10.50 -6.39 -19.89
C LYS A 119 11.28 -7.70 -19.93
#